data_AF-D8FDS6-F1
#
_entry.id   AF-D8FDS6-F1
#
_cell.length_a   1.000
_cell.length_b   1.000
_cell.length_c   1.000
_cell.angle_alpha   90.00
_cell.angle_beta   90.00
_cell.angle_gamma   90.00
#
_symmetry.space_group_name_H-M   'P 1'
#
loop_
_entity.id
_entity.type
_entity.pdbx_description
1 polymer ?
#
loop_
_entity_poly.entity_id
_entity_poly.type
_entity_poly.pdbx_seq_one_letter_code
_entity_poly.pdbx_strand_id
1 'polypeptide(L)' 'MAYKKGDIMSKKKVISEEVFAAMLDQAIEDLKQSGLDAGEVFSIVEENFGISYAKRFCSQ' A
#
# COMPACT_ATOMS: atom_id res chain seq x y z
N MET A 1 -30.11 -12.02 -32.77
CA MET A 1 -28.82 -11.65 -32.13
C MET A 1 -29.10 -10.51 -31.17
N ALA A 2 -29.06 -10.76 -29.85
CA ALA A 2 -29.27 -9.74 -28.83
C ALA A 2 -27.99 -9.60 -28.01
N TYR A 3 -27.26 -8.51 -28.19
CA TYR A 3 -26.11 -8.20 -27.35
C TYR A 3 -26.62 -7.70 -26.00
N LYS A 4 -26.40 -8.52 -24.96
CA LYS A 4 -26.75 -8.19 -23.58
C LYS A 4 -25.85 -7.05 -23.12
N LYS A 5 -26.45 -5.86 -23.03
CA LYS A 5 -25.88 -4.65 -22.46
C LYS A 5 -25.78 -4.84 -20.94
N GLY A 6 -24.56 -4.93 -20.41
CA GLY A 6 -24.30 -4.77 -18.98
C GLY A 6 -23.50 -5.91 -18.35
N ASP A 7 -22.18 -5.86 -18.48
CA ASP A 7 -21.26 -6.49 -17.52
C ASP A 7 -19.91 -5.75 -17.54
N ILE A 8 -19.94 -4.43 -17.31
CA ILE A 8 -18.74 -3.62 -17.07
C ILE A 8 -18.87 -2.96 -15.68
N MET A 9 -19.28 -3.74 -14.69
CA MET A 9 -19.17 -3.34 -13.28
C MET A 9 -17.84 -3.89 -12.75
N SER A 10 -16.79 -3.13 -13.07
CA SER A 10 -15.49 -3.05 -12.42
C SER A 10 -15.25 -4.04 -11.27
N LYS A 11 -14.68 -5.21 -11.58
CA LYS A 11 -14.15 -6.14 -10.58
C LYS A 11 -12.95 -5.49 -9.90
N LYS A 12 -13.18 -4.59 -8.93
CA LYS A 12 -12.16 -4.18 -7.97
C LYS A 12 -11.66 -5.46 -7.32
N LYS A 13 -10.46 -5.91 -7.69
CA LYS A 13 -9.80 -7.00 -6.98
C LYS A 13 -9.60 -6.51 -5.55
N VAL A 14 -10.40 -7.06 -4.64
CA VAL A 14 -10.25 -6.80 -3.21
C VAL A 14 -9.04 -7.60 -2.77
N ILE A 15 -7.93 -6.92 -2.51
CA ILE A 15 -6.74 -7.51 -1.90
C ILE A 15 -7.02 -7.66 -0.41
N SER A 16 -6.65 -8.79 0.20
CA SER A 16 -6.75 -8.94 1.65
C SER A 16 -5.80 -7.97 2.34
N GLU A 17 -6.18 -7.47 3.52
CA GLU A 17 -5.36 -6.54 4.29
C GLU A 17 -3.97 -7.11 4.59
N GLU A 18 -3.86 -8.42 4.80
CA GLU A 18 -2.59 -9.13 4.99
C GLU A 18 -1.67 -9.05 3.77
N VAL A 19 -2.22 -9.23 2.56
CA VAL A 19 -1.42 -9.15 1.33
C VAL A 19 -1.01 -7.71 1.06
N PHE A 20 -1.89 -6.74 1.35
CA PHE A 20 -1.54 -5.33 1.27
C PHE A 20 -0.41 -4.96 2.24
N ALA A 21 -0.48 -5.43 3.49
CA ALA A 21 0.56 -5.22 4.49
C ALA A 21 1.91 -5.80 4.05
N ALA A 22 1.93 -7.02 3.50
CA ALA A 22 3.15 -7.65 3.01
C ALA A 22 3.76 -6.91 1.80
N MET A 23 2.93 -6.36 0.91
CA MET A 23 3.41 -5.54 -0.21
C MET A 23 3.99 -4.21 0.28
N LEU A 24 3.36 -3.62 1.29
CA LEU A 24 3.80 -2.37 1.88
C LEU A 24 5.12 -2.55 2.67
N ASP A 25 5.30 -3.69 3.34
CA ASP A 25 6.57 -4.08 3.97
C ASP A 25 7.72 -4.01 2.98
N GLN A 26 7.57 -4.67 1.82
CA GLN A 26 8.61 -4.68 0.78
C GLN A 26 8.91 -3.27 0.25
N ALA A 27 7.86 -2.47 -0.01
CA ALA A 27 8.04 -1.11 -0.49
C ALA A 27 8.76 -0.21 0.52
N ILE A 28 8.52 -0.42 1.82
CA ILE A 28 9.18 0.32 2.89
C ILE A 28 10.64 -0.09 3.04
N GLU A 29 10.98 -1.37 2.84
CA GLU A 29 12.38 -1.81 2.79
C GLU A 29 13.14 -1.17 1.63
N ASP A 30 12.53 -1.11 0.45
CA ASP A 30 13.14 -0.46 -0.72
C ASP A 30 13.35 1.04 -0.47
N LEU A 31 12.39 1.70 0.19
CA LEU A 31 12.51 3.09 0.65
C LEU A 31 13.68 3.27 1.63
N LYS A 32 13.84 2.37 2.61
CA LYS A 32 14.97 2.41 3.55
C LYS A 32 16.31 2.22 2.83
N GLN A 33 16.35 1.40 1.78
CA GLN A 33 17.56 1.18 0.97
C GLN A 33 17.87 2.31 -0.01
N SER A 34 16.91 3.19 -0.29
CA SER A 34 17.09 4.32 -1.21
C SER A 34 18.00 5.43 -0.68
N GLY A 35 18.34 5.40 0.62
CA GLY A 35 19.19 6.39 1.28
C GLY A 35 18.44 7.53 1.95
N LEU A 36 17.10 7.47 2.00
CA LEU A 36 16.27 8.38 2.80
C LEU A 36 16.49 8.15 4.30
N ASP A 37 16.37 9.22 5.08
CA ASP A 37 16.45 9.09 6.53
C ASP A 37 15.16 8.46 7.12
N ALA A 38 15.26 7.93 8.34
CA ALA A 38 14.14 7.24 8.97
C ALA A 38 12.91 8.13 9.19
N GLY A 39 13.10 9.44 9.39
CA GLY A 39 12.01 10.41 9.53
C GLY A 39 11.35 10.75 8.19
N GLU A 40 12.12 10.81 7.10
CA GLU A 40 11.59 10.93 5.74
C GLU A 40 10.74 9.70 5.37
N VAL A 41 11.26 8.50 5.62
CA VAL A 41 10.51 7.26 5.39
C VAL A 41 9.24 7.22 6.23
N PHE A 42 9.32 7.62 7.51
CA PHE A 42 8.15 7.71 8.38
C PHE A 42 7.09 8.68 7.83
N SER A 43 7.50 9.87 7.42
CA SER A 43 6.60 10.90 6.88
C SER A 43 5.91 10.43 5.59
N ILE A 44 6.66 9.80 4.68
CA ILE A 44 6.11 9.23 3.45
C ILE A 44 5.04 8.17 3.77
N VAL A 45 5.32 7.28 4.72
CA VAL A 45 4.37 6.22 5.08
C VAL A 45 3.15 6.79 5.81
N GLU A 46 3.33 7.77 6.68
CA GLU A 46 2.23 8.45 7.38
C GLU A 46 1.30 9.18 6.40
N GLU A 47 1.86 9.95 5.47
CA GLU A 47 1.09 10.75 4.52
C GLU A 47 0.31 9.89 3.52
N ASN A 48 0.88 8.74 3.10
CA ASN A 48 0.27 7.89 2.08
C ASN A 48 -0.63 6.79 2.65
N PHE A 49 -0.28 6.24 3.81
CA PHE A 49 -0.92 5.05 4.38
C PHE A 49 -1.45 5.27 5.80
N GLY A 50 -1.09 6.37 6.45
CA GLY A 50 -1.58 6.76 7.78
C GLY A 50 -0.64 6.36 8.93
N ILE A 51 -0.82 7.04 10.06
CA ILE A 51 -0.02 6.89 11.28
C ILE A 51 0.02 5.45 11.81
N SER A 52 -1.04 4.66 11.64
CA SER A 52 -1.10 3.26 12.09
C SER A 52 -0.08 2.39 11.35
N TYR A 53 0.11 2.64 10.05
CA TYR A 53 1.07 1.94 9.22
C TYR A 53 2.48 2.48 9.49
N ALA A 54 2.65 3.80 9.56
CA ALA A 54 3.94 4.40 9.91
C ALA A 54 4.49 3.85 11.23
N LYS A 55 3.66 3.79 12.28
CA LYS A 55 4.06 3.22 13.58
C LYS A 55 4.34 1.73 13.54
N ARG A 56 3.74 0.97 12.64
CA ARG A 56 3.93 -0.49 12.55
C ARG A 56 5.19 -0.85 11.78
N PHE A 57 5.48 -0.12 10.70
CA PHE A 57 6.50 -0.47 9.72
C PHE A 57 7.79 0.35 9.84
N CYS A 58 7.69 1.54 10.45
CA CYS A 58 8.81 2.44 10.69
C CYS A 58 9.23 2.49 12.17
N SER A 59 8.61 1.70 13.06
CA SER A 59 9.11 1.52 14.43
C SER A 59 10.34 0.62 14.44
N GLN A 60 11.52 1.22 14.35
CA GLN A 60 12.82 0.65 14.75
C GLN A 60 13.64 1.71 15.46
#